data_AF-D1AMS7-F1
#
_entry.id   AF-D1AMS7-F1
#
_cell.length_a   1.000
_cell.length_b   1.000
_cell.length_c   1.000
_cell.angle_alpha   90.00
_cell.angle_beta   90.00
_cell.angle_gamma   90.00
#
_symmetry.space_group_name_H-M   'P 1'
#
loop_
_entity.id
_entity.type
_entity.pdbx_description
1 polymer ?
#
loop_
_entity_poly.entity_id
_entity_poly.type
_entity_poly.pdbx_seq_one_letter_code
_entity_poly.pdbx_strand_id
1 'polypeptide(L)'
;MKGGVSGDDGRFYTALDDELLYGYNEAQDAYSRILGKRKFSELSVQDQRLLAREFSKRSPVKIPENAKIKVQSKPAGYEQIVYKWRDANYKYEIRWHTRTPGAPVDQGNTWVVLRTTPGTGGTTKAVDNYLLNDRTWVTGKEWSDAITARKYGMPTLREIEILDRGHWRDY
;
A
#
# COMPACT_ATOMS: atom_id res chain seq x y z
N MET A 1 -13.41 -18.41 30.90
CA MET A 1 -14.32 -18.02 29.80
C MET A 1 -14.30 -16.50 29.72
N LYS A 2 -13.80 -15.90 28.63
CA LYS A 2 -13.91 -14.46 28.38
C LYS A 2 -15.05 -14.25 27.39
N GLY A 3 -16.09 -13.53 27.81
CA GLY A 3 -17.33 -13.32 27.06
C GLY A 3 -17.12 -12.38 25.87
N GLY A 4 -17.67 -12.78 24.72
CA GLY A 4 -17.91 -11.89 23.59
C GLY A 4 -19.34 -11.36 23.65
N VAL A 5 -19.56 -10.12 23.22
CA VAL A 5 -20.89 -9.54 23.10
C VAL A 5 -21.43 -9.84 21.69
N SER A 6 -22.65 -10.36 21.64
CA SER A 6 -23.41 -10.62 20.41
C SER A 6 -24.10 -9.34 19.95
N GLY A 7 -23.84 -8.90 18.71
CA GLY A 7 -24.63 -7.83 18.09
C GLY A 7 -26.00 -8.34 17.63
N ASP A 8 -26.94 -7.41 17.45
CA ASP A 8 -28.35 -7.70 17.07
C ASP A 8 -28.51 -8.40 15.70
N ASP A 9 -27.43 -8.56 14.93
CA ASP A 9 -27.37 -9.32 13.67
C ASP A 9 -26.84 -10.76 13.83
N GLY A 10 -26.59 -11.20 15.07
CA GLY A 10 -26.13 -12.55 15.38
C GLY A 10 -24.67 -12.83 15.02
N ARG A 11 -23.87 -11.79 14.73
CA ARG A 11 -22.42 -11.96 14.48
C ARG A 11 -21.62 -11.85 15.77
N PHE A 12 -20.63 -12.73 15.90
CA PHE A 12 -19.61 -12.67 16.94
C PHE A 12 -18.55 -11.66 16.51
N TYR A 13 -18.53 -10.52 17.18
CA TYR A 13 -17.54 -9.48 16.97
C TYR A 13 -16.30 -9.77 17.81
N THR A 14 -15.13 -9.64 17.19
CA THR A 14 -13.85 -9.68 17.90
C THR A 14 -13.59 -8.32 18.56
N ALA A 15 -12.68 -8.26 19.52
CA ALA A 15 -12.31 -6.98 20.17
C ALA A 15 -11.81 -5.90 19.17
N LEU A 16 -11.41 -6.29 17.95
CA LEU A 16 -11.02 -5.35 16.89
C LEU A 16 -12.24 -4.70 16.21
N ASP A 17 -13.37 -5.39 16.17
CA ASP A 17 -14.59 -4.86 15.57
C ASP A 17 -15.19 -3.75 16.45
N ASP A 18 -15.18 -3.89 17.77
CA ASP A 18 -15.67 -2.85 18.70
C ASP A 18 -14.82 -1.56 18.64
N GLU A 19 -13.50 -1.68 18.49
CA GLU A 19 -12.59 -0.52 18.37
C GLU A 19 -12.73 0.20 17.01
N LEU A 20 -13.16 -0.53 15.97
CA LEU A 20 -13.36 -0.02 14.62
C LEU A 20 -14.76 0.52 14.35
N LEU A 21 -15.77 0.00 15.04
CA LEU A 21 -17.17 0.36 14.84
C LEU A 21 -17.56 1.67 15.55
N TYR A 22 -16.82 2.09 16.59
CA TYR A 22 -17.21 3.20 17.46
C TYR A 22 -16.37 4.50 17.39
N GLY A 23 -15.44 4.67 16.45
CA GLY A 23 -14.56 5.86 16.44
C GLY A 23 -14.08 6.30 15.07
N TYR A 24 -14.95 6.92 14.26
CA TYR A 24 -14.63 7.42 12.91
C TYR A 24 -13.55 8.54 12.86
N ASN A 25 -13.05 9.00 14.01
CA ASN A 25 -12.00 10.03 14.13
C ASN A 25 -10.68 9.53 14.77
N GLU A 26 -10.59 8.25 15.16
CA GLU A 26 -9.42 7.66 15.84
C GLU A 26 -8.83 6.43 15.12
N ALA A 27 -9.32 6.10 13.91
CA ALA A 27 -8.83 4.94 13.16
C ALA A 27 -7.30 4.92 13.04
N GLN A 28 -6.68 6.07 12.82
CA GLN A 28 -5.22 6.20 12.73
C GLN A 28 -4.49 5.90 14.04
N ASP A 29 -5.12 6.21 15.19
CA ASP A 29 -4.59 5.98 16.53
C ASP A 29 -4.79 4.53 16.98
N ALA A 30 -5.96 3.95 16.69
CA ALA A 30 -6.24 2.53 16.89
C ALA A 30 -5.32 1.65 16.00
N TYR A 31 -5.11 2.03 14.73
CA TYR A 31 -4.26 1.28 13.80
C TYR A 31 -2.75 1.44 14.06
N SER A 32 -2.29 2.64 14.46
CA SER A 32 -0.91 2.84 14.93
C SER A 32 -0.61 2.00 16.19
N ARG A 33 -1.59 1.86 17.09
CA ARG A 33 -1.49 0.97 18.28
C ARG A 33 -1.47 -0.51 17.90
N ILE A 34 -2.12 -0.92 16.81
CA ILE A 34 -2.11 -2.30 16.29
C ILE A 34 -0.80 -2.61 15.54
N LEU A 35 -0.33 -1.74 14.65
CA LEU A 35 0.91 -1.94 13.87
C LEU A 35 2.18 -1.92 14.74
N GLY A 36 2.18 -1.16 15.84
CA GLY A 36 3.26 -1.20 16.83
C GLY A 36 3.30 -2.49 17.65
N LYS A 37 2.26 -3.33 17.60
CA LYS A 37 2.10 -4.52 18.45
C LYS A 37 1.92 -5.83 17.67
N ARG A 38 1.44 -5.79 16.42
CA ARG A 38 1.10 -6.98 15.62
C ARG A 38 1.43 -6.80 14.14
N LYS A 39 1.93 -7.88 13.53
CA LYS A 39 2.18 -7.97 12.09
C LYS A 39 0.87 -8.22 11.34
N PHE A 40 0.77 -7.81 10.07
CA PHE A 40 -0.41 -8.15 9.26
C PHE A 40 -0.66 -9.66 9.18
N SER A 41 0.39 -10.47 9.16
CA SER A 41 0.29 -11.94 9.16
C SER A 41 -0.40 -12.51 10.40
N GLU A 42 -0.51 -11.75 11.47
CA GLU A 42 -1.15 -12.18 12.72
C GLU A 42 -2.64 -11.80 12.76
N LEU A 43 -3.10 -10.95 11.84
CA LEU A 43 -4.50 -10.52 11.74
C LEU A 43 -5.37 -11.62 11.11
N SER A 44 -6.65 -11.67 11.47
CA SER A 44 -7.59 -12.55 10.78
C SER A 44 -7.79 -12.09 9.34
N VAL A 45 -8.30 -12.99 8.48
CA VAL A 45 -8.60 -12.64 7.08
C VAL A 45 -9.64 -11.51 6.99
N GLN A 46 -10.58 -11.44 7.94
CA GLN A 46 -11.60 -10.39 7.99
C GLN A 46 -10.96 -9.04 8.35
N ASP A 47 -10.11 -9.02 9.39
CA ASP A 47 -9.39 -7.81 9.82
C ASP A 47 -8.48 -7.28 8.71
N GLN A 48 -7.74 -8.17 8.02
CA GLN A 48 -6.90 -7.77 6.88
C GLN A 48 -7.73 -7.11 5.77
N ARG A 49 -8.93 -7.61 5.50
CA ARG A 49 -9.83 -7.02 4.48
C ARG A 49 -10.37 -5.67 4.91
N LEU A 50 -10.80 -5.53 6.16
CA LEU A 50 -11.29 -4.27 6.71
C LEU A 50 -10.18 -3.21 6.71
N LEU A 51 -9.01 -3.57 7.21
CA LEU A 51 -7.81 -2.74 7.17
C LEU A 51 -7.50 -2.27 5.75
N ALA A 52 -7.44 -3.19 4.79
CA ALA A 52 -7.15 -2.82 3.41
C ALA A 52 -8.21 -1.90 2.78
N ARG A 53 -9.48 -2.01 3.18
CA ARG A 53 -10.53 -1.08 2.73
C ARG A 53 -10.38 0.30 3.35
N GLU A 54 -9.95 0.39 4.60
CA GLU A 54 -9.69 1.69 5.24
C GLU A 54 -8.48 2.38 4.62
N PHE A 55 -7.40 1.64 4.37
CA PHE A 55 -6.21 2.18 3.70
C PHE A 55 -6.52 2.65 2.29
N SER A 56 -7.35 1.94 1.53
CA SER A 56 -7.65 2.32 0.14
C SER A 56 -8.32 3.70 0.02
N LYS A 57 -8.99 4.20 1.07
CA LYS A 57 -9.58 5.54 1.11
C LYS A 57 -8.53 6.66 1.08
N ARG A 58 -7.30 6.39 1.54
CA ARG A 58 -6.17 7.33 1.61
C ARG A 58 -5.20 7.22 0.44
N SER A 59 -5.45 6.29 -0.49
CA SER A 59 -4.62 6.10 -1.67
C SER A 59 -4.60 7.37 -2.53
N PRO A 60 -3.44 7.75 -3.12
CA PRO A 60 -3.32 8.92 -4.00
C PRO A 60 -4.14 8.79 -5.30
N VAL A 61 -4.60 7.58 -5.62
CA VAL A 61 -5.52 7.30 -6.72
C VAL A 61 -6.71 6.48 -6.23
N LYS A 62 -7.89 6.68 -6.83
CA LYS A 62 -9.09 5.90 -6.50
C LYS A 62 -8.87 4.42 -6.82
N ILE A 63 -8.93 3.56 -5.80
CA ILE A 63 -8.90 2.11 -5.94
C ILE A 63 -10.35 1.62 -6.11
N PRO A 64 -10.67 0.86 -7.17
CA PRO A 64 -12.03 0.36 -7.37
C PRO A 64 -12.34 -0.81 -6.41
N GLU A 65 -13.62 -1.00 -6.09
CA GLU A 65 -14.07 -2.04 -5.16
C GLU A 65 -13.74 -3.47 -5.62
N ASN A 66 -13.64 -3.68 -6.93
CA ASN A 66 -13.29 -4.98 -7.53
C ASN A 66 -11.77 -5.25 -7.55
N ALA A 67 -10.94 -4.36 -7.00
CA ALA A 67 -9.51 -4.58 -6.92
C ALA A 67 -9.20 -5.83 -6.09
N LYS A 68 -8.29 -6.66 -6.61
CA LYS A 68 -7.74 -7.80 -5.87
C LYS A 68 -6.79 -7.26 -4.80
N ILE A 69 -7.09 -7.57 -3.55
CA ILE A 69 -6.33 -7.11 -2.39
C ILE A 69 -5.43 -8.22 -1.88
N LYS A 70 -4.18 -7.89 -1.56
CA LYS A 70 -3.26 -8.77 -0.86
C LYS A 70 -2.57 -8.01 0.28
N VAL A 71 -2.81 -8.45 1.51
CA VAL A 71 -2.18 -7.91 2.73
C VAL A 71 -1.06 -8.85 3.14
N GLN A 72 0.14 -8.31 3.42
CA GLN A 72 1.33 -9.13 3.68
C GLN A 72 2.29 -8.47 4.66
N SER A 73 2.78 -9.26 5.62
CA SER A 73 4.04 -8.98 6.30
C SER A 73 5.18 -9.53 5.45
N LYS A 74 6.14 -8.69 5.11
CA LYS A 74 7.26 -9.04 4.23
C LYS A 74 8.41 -9.60 5.06
N PRO A 75 9.17 -10.60 4.56
CA PRO A 75 10.28 -11.18 5.30
C PRO A 75 11.34 -10.16 5.75
N ALA A 76 11.47 -9.07 4.99
CA ALA A 76 12.37 -7.96 5.29
C ALA A 76 11.86 -7.03 6.43
N GLY A 77 10.78 -7.39 7.13
CA GLY A 77 10.33 -6.70 8.34
C GLY A 77 9.43 -5.48 8.11
N TYR A 78 8.85 -5.34 6.91
CA TYR A 78 7.89 -4.26 6.60
C TYR A 78 6.52 -4.83 6.23
N GLU A 79 5.48 -4.05 6.45
CA GLU A 79 4.10 -4.41 6.14
C GLU A 79 3.71 -3.82 4.79
N GLN A 80 2.91 -4.55 3.99
CA GLN A 80 2.52 -4.12 2.65
C GLN A 80 1.08 -4.52 2.33
N ILE A 81 0.33 -3.61 1.71
CA ILE A 81 -0.97 -3.89 1.08
C ILE A 81 -0.83 -3.65 -0.41
N VAL A 82 -1.30 -4.60 -1.22
CA VAL A 82 -1.27 -4.53 -2.68
C VAL A 82 -2.70 -4.57 -3.22
N TYR A 83 -3.04 -3.61 -4.07
CA TYR A 83 -4.31 -3.53 -4.78
C TYR A 83 -4.04 -3.68 -6.28
N LYS A 84 -4.70 -4.66 -6.91
CA LYS A 84 -4.52 -4.93 -8.35
C LYS A 84 -5.84 -4.95 -9.07
N TRP A 85 -5.93 -4.18 -10.16
CA TRP A 85 -7.04 -4.26 -11.09
C TRP A 85 -6.55 -3.95 -12.50
N ARG A 86 -7.46 -4.02 -13.48
CA ARG A 86 -7.19 -3.69 -14.87
C ARG A 86 -8.38 -2.93 -15.43
N ASP A 87 -8.12 -1.91 -16.23
CA ASP A 87 -9.11 -1.27 -17.08
C ASP A 87 -8.86 -1.66 -18.56
N ALA A 88 -9.52 -0.98 -19.50
CA ALA A 88 -9.35 -1.24 -20.93
C ALA A 88 -7.89 -1.06 -21.41
N ASN A 89 -7.13 -0.17 -20.77
CA ASN A 89 -5.83 0.32 -21.24
C ASN A 89 -4.66 -0.21 -20.42
N TYR A 90 -4.83 -0.37 -19.10
CA TYR A 90 -3.74 -0.59 -18.16
C TYR A 90 -4.06 -1.66 -17.13
N LYS A 91 -3.02 -2.36 -16.67
CA LYS A 91 -3.03 -3.06 -15.39
C LYS A 91 -2.50 -2.11 -14.32
N TYR A 92 -3.15 -2.03 -13.16
CA TYR A 92 -2.68 -1.24 -12.03
C TYR A 92 -2.21 -2.12 -10.90
N GLU A 93 -1.14 -1.68 -10.24
CA GLU A 93 -0.66 -2.22 -8.98
C GLU A 93 -0.37 -1.04 -8.04
N ILE A 94 -1.22 -0.87 -7.05
CA ILE A 94 -1.06 0.16 -6.03
C ILE A 94 -0.58 -0.52 -4.76
N ARG A 95 0.49 0.00 -4.17
CA ARG A 95 1.09 -0.56 -2.97
C ARG A 95 1.12 0.50 -1.88
N TRP A 96 0.58 0.16 -0.72
CA TRP A 96 0.95 0.83 0.51
C TRP A 96 1.98 -0.01 1.24
N HIS A 97 2.96 0.61 1.88
CA HIS A 97 3.85 -0.11 2.79
C HIS A 97 4.40 0.77 3.91
N THR A 98 4.78 0.13 5.01
CA THR A 98 5.63 0.76 6.01
C THR A 98 7.04 1.00 5.46
N ARG A 99 7.85 1.82 6.15
CA ARG A 99 9.24 2.08 5.75
C ARG A 99 9.99 0.78 5.46
N THR A 100 10.56 0.68 4.26
CA THR A 100 11.34 -0.49 3.86
C THR A 100 12.78 -0.39 4.40
N PRO A 101 13.47 -1.53 4.59
CA PRO A 101 14.89 -1.49 4.94
C PRO A 101 15.71 -0.73 3.90
N GLY A 102 16.57 0.18 4.36
CA GLY A 102 17.40 1.02 3.49
C GLY A 102 16.73 2.29 2.95
N ALA A 103 15.42 2.49 3.19
CA ALA A 103 14.79 3.79 2.94
C ALA A 103 15.31 4.85 3.96
N PRO A 104 15.36 6.15 3.59
CA PRO A 104 15.65 7.24 4.51
C PRO A 104 14.87 7.13 5.83
N VAL A 105 15.49 7.48 6.95
CA VAL A 105 14.90 7.29 8.30
C VAL A 105 13.63 8.12 8.48
N ASP A 106 13.56 9.27 7.82
CA ASP A 106 12.41 10.17 7.77
C ASP A 106 11.34 9.74 6.76
N GLN A 107 11.61 8.73 5.91
CA GLN A 107 10.60 8.15 5.04
C GLN A 107 9.64 7.29 5.89
N GLY A 108 8.47 7.83 6.16
CA GLY A 108 7.38 7.14 6.85
C GLY A 108 6.68 6.07 5.99
N ASN A 109 5.41 5.84 6.27
CA ASN A 109 4.58 4.95 5.46
C ASN A 109 4.27 5.61 4.11
N THR A 110 4.30 4.83 3.03
CA THR A 110 4.18 5.41 1.68
C THR A 110 3.34 4.57 0.75
N TRP A 111 2.72 5.26 -0.21
CA TRP A 111 2.06 4.68 -1.37
C TRP A 111 2.95 4.74 -2.61
N VAL A 112 2.87 3.71 -3.44
CA VAL A 112 3.47 3.63 -4.77
C VAL A 112 2.39 3.21 -5.77
N VAL A 113 2.29 3.94 -6.87
CA VAL A 113 1.29 3.73 -7.93
C VAL A 113 2.00 3.27 -9.19
N LEU A 114 1.79 2.02 -9.59
CA LEU A 114 2.26 1.45 -10.84
C LEU A 114 1.09 1.24 -11.79
N ARG A 115 1.27 1.64 -13.06
CA ARG A 115 0.47 1.14 -14.18
C ARG A 115 1.35 0.45 -15.20
N THR A 116 0.84 -0.62 -15.78
CA THR A 116 1.49 -1.37 -16.85
C THR A 116 0.64 -1.28 -18.11
N THR A 117 1.20 -0.69 -19.17
CA THR A 117 0.67 -0.83 -20.52
C THR A 117 0.94 -2.26 -20.98
N PRO A 118 -0.09 -3.05 -21.29
CA PRO A 118 0.09 -4.43 -21.74
C PRO A 118 0.76 -4.49 -23.11
N GLY A 119 1.67 -5.44 -23.31
CA GLY A 119 2.17 -5.78 -24.64
C GLY A 119 1.17 -6.62 -25.43
N THR A 120 1.32 -6.64 -26.76
CA THR A 120 0.46 -7.40 -27.69
C THR A 120 0.97 -8.80 -28.03
N GLY A 121 1.85 -9.38 -27.19
CA GLY A 121 2.26 -10.78 -27.33
C GLY A 121 3.05 -11.10 -28.61
N GLY A 122 4.03 -10.25 -28.97
CA GLY A 122 4.96 -10.52 -30.08
C GLY A 122 5.88 -9.33 -30.37
N THR A 123 5.29 -8.18 -30.71
CA THR A 123 6.02 -6.99 -31.18
C THR A 123 6.16 -5.88 -30.14
N THR A 124 5.28 -5.82 -29.13
CA THR A 124 5.35 -4.82 -28.06
C THR A 124 5.48 -5.49 -26.71
N LYS A 125 6.45 -5.03 -25.92
CA LYS A 125 6.65 -5.47 -24.53
C LYS A 125 5.73 -4.69 -23.61
N ALA A 126 5.38 -5.29 -22.47
CA ALA A 126 4.69 -4.55 -21.42
C ALA A 126 5.59 -3.41 -20.91
N VAL A 127 4.99 -2.24 -20.64
CA VAL A 127 5.71 -1.06 -20.18
C VAL A 127 5.14 -0.59 -18.86
N ASP A 128 5.97 -0.62 -17.84
CA ASP A 128 5.65 -0.13 -16.51
C ASP A 128 5.89 1.37 -16.41
N ASN A 129 5.02 2.06 -15.69
CA ASN A 129 5.14 3.48 -15.38
C ASN A 129 4.72 3.74 -13.94
N TYR A 130 5.43 4.64 -13.27
CA TYR A 130 5.19 5.02 -11.87
C TYR A 130 4.70 6.46 -11.79
N LEU A 131 3.65 6.71 -10.99
CA LEU A 131 3.04 8.03 -10.85
C LEU A 131 3.78 8.85 -9.78
N LEU A 132 4.17 10.07 -10.16
CA LEU A 132 4.72 11.08 -9.25
C LEU A 132 3.63 12.02 -8.72
N ASN A 133 3.92 12.73 -7.63
CA ASN A 133 2.98 13.63 -6.96
C ASN A 133 2.51 14.85 -7.76
N ASP A 134 3.21 15.19 -8.83
CA ASP A 134 2.84 16.20 -9.82
C ASP A 134 1.98 15.65 -10.97
N ARG A 135 1.49 14.41 -10.83
CA ARG A 135 0.68 13.65 -11.80
C ARG A 135 1.44 13.24 -13.07
N THR A 136 2.76 13.41 -13.09
CA THR A 136 3.59 12.87 -14.17
C THR A 136 3.87 11.39 -13.98
N TRP A 137 4.18 10.70 -15.09
CA TRP A 137 4.55 9.30 -15.09
C TRP A 137 6.01 9.15 -15.53
N VAL A 138 6.79 8.39 -14.78
CA VAL A 138 8.13 7.99 -15.18
C VAL A 138 8.14 6.52 -15.56
N THR A 139 9.05 6.15 -16.45
CA THR A 139 9.18 4.76 -16.91
C THR A 139 9.65 3.85 -15.79
N GLY A 140 9.33 2.55 -15.89
CA GLY A 140 9.86 1.55 -14.97
C GLY A 140 11.39 1.48 -14.97
N LYS A 141 12.03 1.85 -16.09
CA LYS A 141 13.49 1.98 -16.16
C LYS A 141 13.99 3.13 -15.30
N GLU A 142 13.47 4.34 -15.46
CA GLU A 142 13.86 5.50 -14.64
C GLU A 142 13.65 5.23 -13.14
N TRP A 143 12.52 4.60 -12.78
CA TRP A 143 12.25 4.18 -11.40
C TRP A 143 13.30 3.19 -10.88
N SER A 144 13.62 2.15 -11.65
CA SER A 144 14.58 1.12 -11.26
C SER A 144 16.01 1.66 -11.16
N ASP A 145 16.40 2.53 -12.09
CA ASP A 145 17.69 3.21 -12.08
C ASP A 145 17.79 4.07 -10.80
N ALA A 146 16.75 4.83 -10.47
CA ALA A 146 16.73 5.64 -9.25
C ALA A 146 16.83 4.81 -7.95
N ILE A 147 16.09 3.70 -7.83
CA ILE A 147 16.20 2.76 -6.70
C ILE A 147 17.63 2.21 -6.60
N THR A 148 18.22 1.85 -7.73
CA THR A 148 19.57 1.29 -7.80
C THR A 148 20.62 2.31 -7.38
N ALA A 149 20.54 3.53 -7.91
CA ALA A 149 21.46 4.62 -7.59
C ALA A 149 21.39 5.00 -6.11
N ARG A 150 20.17 5.06 -5.52
CA ARG A 150 19.99 5.28 -4.08
C ARG A 150 20.60 4.14 -3.25
N LYS A 151 20.42 2.88 -3.66
CA LYS A 151 21.00 1.72 -2.97
C LYS A 151 22.53 1.76 -2.95
N TYR A 152 23.17 2.24 -4.01
CA TYR A 152 24.63 2.37 -4.10
C TYR A 152 25.16 3.73 -3.60
N GLY A 153 24.30 4.61 -3.07
CA GLY A 153 24.69 5.88 -2.47
C GLY A 153 25.15 6.96 -3.46
N MET A 154 24.85 6.80 -4.75
CA MET A 154 25.25 7.73 -5.81
C MET A 154 24.05 8.24 -6.66
N PRO A 155 22.88 8.61 -6.07
CA PRO A 155 21.76 9.08 -6.87
C PRO A 155 21.99 10.51 -7.38
N THR A 156 21.60 10.75 -8.62
CA THR A 156 21.44 12.09 -9.18
C THR A 156 20.26 12.82 -8.53
N LEU A 157 20.20 14.15 -8.66
CA LEU A 157 19.06 14.95 -8.17
C LEU A 157 17.73 14.46 -8.77
N ARG A 158 17.72 14.13 -10.06
CA ARG A 158 16.53 13.61 -10.73
C ARG A 158 16.06 12.28 -10.15
N GLU A 159 16.97 11.37 -9.85
CA GLU A 159 16.64 10.08 -9.23
C GLU A 159 16.12 10.24 -7.81
N ILE A 160 16.67 11.19 -7.04
CA ILE A 160 16.11 11.57 -5.73
C ILE A 160 14.67 12.07 -5.90
N GLU A 161 14.43 13.00 -6.82
CA GLU A 161 13.09 13.54 -7.08
C GLU A 161 12.09 12.46 -7.50
N ILE A 162 12.49 11.53 -8.37
CA ILE A 162 11.63 10.40 -8.79
C ILE A 162 11.15 9.62 -7.57
N LEU A 163 12.07 9.29 -6.66
CA LEU A 163 11.73 8.48 -5.50
C LEU A 163 10.94 9.27 -4.45
N ASP A 164 11.27 10.54 -4.23
CA ASP A 164 10.61 11.38 -3.23
C ASP A 164 9.19 11.77 -3.67
N ARG A 165 8.98 12.00 -4.97
CA ARG A 165 7.66 12.31 -5.52
C ARG A 165 6.81 11.08 -5.80
N GLY A 166 7.42 9.93 -6.05
CA GLY A 166 6.69 8.69 -6.35
C GLY A 166 6.43 7.78 -5.14
N HIS A 167 7.08 8.01 -4.00
CA HIS A 167 6.67 7.47 -2.71
C HIS A 167 5.80 8.48 -1.96
N TRP A 168 4.51 8.43 -2.22
CA TRP A 168 3.54 9.36 -1.65
C TRP A 168 3.39 9.11 -0.15
N ARG A 169 3.65 10.13 0.67
CA ARG A 169 3.50 10.03 2.12
C ARG A 169 2.04 9.77 2.48
N ASP A 170 1.86 8.79 3.36
CA ASP A 170 0.58 8.45 3.94
C ASP A 170 0.44 9.21 5.26
N TYR A 171 -0.30 10.34 5.23
CA TYR A 171 -0.53 11.20 6.38
C TYR A 171 -1.68 10.71 7.26
#